data_AF-A0A5C7LIG7-F1
#
_entry.id   AF-A0A5C7LIG7-F1
#
_cell.length_a   1.000
_cell.length_b   1.000
_cell.length_c   1.000
_cell.angle_alpha   90.00
_cell.angle_beta   90.00
_cell.angle_gamma   90.00
#
_symmetry.space_group_name_H-M   'P 1'
#
loop_
_entity.id
_entity.type
_entity.pdbx_description
1 polymer ?
#
loop_
_entity_poly.entity_id
_entity_poly.type
_entity_poly.pdbx_seq_one_letter_code
_entity_poly.pdbx_strand_id
1 'polypeptide(L)'
;MANICQNFLKVSHDDPEMLEKFKKACETNTIAETFCPITPEATGFSSIVDARMSLWHSRHDFGIEEFKCNKGKKISGWFRTKWVPPVGVYSALTKAGFRVKACWQELGEHFIGEYRSDSGIAEYNDTNKIPKHISKRFR
;
A
#
# COMPACT_ATOMS: atom_id res chain seq x y z
N MET A 1 -14.54 -10.71 -14.61
CA MET A 1 -14.02 -9.35 -14.36
C MET A 1 -13.19 -9.40 -13.08
N ALA A 2 -12.10 -8.62 -12.99
CA ALA A 2 -11.30 -8.58 -11.76
C ALA A 2 -11.96 -7.61 -10.77
N ASN A 3 -12.13 -8.02 -9.52
CA ASN A 3 -12.58 -7.14 -8.46
C ASN A 3 -11.53 -6.05 -8.18
N ILE A 4 -11.99 -4.85 -7.84
CA ILE A 4 -11.13 -3.69 -7.57
C ILE A 4 -11.04 -3.50 -6.06
N CYS A 5 -9.82 -3.57 -5.54
CA CYS A 5 -9.51 -3.19 -4.17
C CYS A 5 -9.17 -1.70 -4.13
N GLN A 6 -9.94 -0.94 -3.37
CA GLN A 6 -9.68 0.48 -3.13
C GLN A 6 -8.77 0.62 -1.93
N ASN A 7 -7.70 1.40 -2.07
CA ASN A 7 -6.67 1.55 -1.04
C ASN A 7 -6.47 3.03 -0.71
N PHE A 8 -6.38 3.34 0.58
CA PHE A 8 -5.86 4.60 1.08
C PHE A 8 -4.49 4.35 1.68
N LEU A 9 -3.50 5.16 1.31
CA LEU A 9 -2.18 5.13 1.92
C LEU A 9 -1.83 6.50 2.47
N LYS A 10 -1.27 6.50 3.67
CA LYS A 10 -0.65 7.66 4.30
C LYS A 10 0.73 7.28 4.82
N VAL A 11 1.73 7.99 4.36
CA VAL A 11 3.13 7.81 4.77
C VAL A 11 3.68 9.10 5.36
N SER A 12 4.66 8.95 6.25
CA SER A 12 5.49 10.05 6.73
C SER A 12 6.88 9.53 7.05
N HIS A 13 7.88 10.36 6.84
CA HIS A 13 9.28 10.04 7.09
C HIS A 13 9.96 11.27 7.72
N ASP A 14 11.04 11.05 8.46
CA ASP A 14 11.81 12.14 9.08
C ASP A 14 12.81 12.75 8.10
N ASP A 15 13.40 11.92 7.24
CA ASP A 15 14.20 12.35 6.09
C ASP A 15 13.32 12.91 4.95
N PRO A 16 13.47 14.19 4.56
CA PRO A 16 12.74 14.80 3.44
C PRO A 16 13.12 14.21 2.07
N GLU A 17 14.35 13.72 1.87
CA GLU A 17 14.76 13.13 0.59
C GLU A 17 14.00 11.83 0.30
N MET A 18 13.74 11.04 1.34
CA MET A 18 12.91 9.84 1.24
C MET A 18 11.45 10.16 0.90
N LEU A 19 10.92 11.28 1.38
CA LEU A 19 9.59 11.74 0.98
C LEU A 19 9.55 12.22 -0.47
N GLU A 20 10.57 12.94 -0.94
CA GLU A 20 10.68 13.32 -2.35
C GLU A 20 10.84 12.09 -3.25
N LYS A 21 11.63 11.10 -2.84
CA LYS A 21 11.72 9.80 -3.53
C LYS A 21 10.36 9.11 -3.59
N PHE A 22 9.61 9.10 -2.48
CA PHE A 22 8.26 8.53 -2.45
C PHE A 22 7.28 9.29 -3.34
N LYS A 23 7.36 10.62 -3.36
CA LYS A 23 6.54 11.48 -4.22
C LYS A 23 6.77 11.16 -5.70
N LYS A 24 8.04 11.08 -6.12
CA LYS A 24 8.39 10.69 -7.50
C LYS A 24 7.82 9.31 -7.84
N ALA A 25 7.96 8.35 -6.94
CA ALA A 25 7.40 7.01 -7.14
C ALA A 25 5.87 6.99 -7.25
N CYS A 26 5.16 7.91 -6.58
CA CYS A 26 3.72 8.09 -6.76
C CYS A 26 3.38 8.55 -8.18
N GLU A 27 4.13 9.51 -8.72
CA GLU A 27 3.93 10.11 -10.04
C GLU A 27 4.27 9.12 -11.17
N THR A 28 5.27 8.26 -10.97
CA THR A 28 5.73 7.27 -11.97
C THR A 28 5.01 5.92 -11.86
N ASN A 29 4.14 5.72 -10.86
CA ASN A 29 3.51 4.43 -10.56
C ASN A 29 4.51 3.29 -10.27
N THR A 30 5.61 3.59 -9.57
CA THR A 30 6.69 2.64 -9.28
C THR A 30 6.98 2.50 -7.78
N ILE A 31 5.97 2.65 -6.92
CA ILE A 31 6.16 2.60 -5.46
C ILE A 31 6.74 1.24 -5.03
N ALA A 32 6.20 0.14 -5.54
CA ALA A 32 6.61 -1.20 -5.16
C ALA A 32 8.05 -1.47 -5.61
N GLU A 33 8.41 -1.17 -6.85
CA GLU A 33 9.77 -1.34 -7.35
C GLU A 33 10.79 -0.46 -6.62
N THR A 34 10.41 0.77 -6.28
CA THR A 34 11.30 1.75 -5.63
C THR A 34 11.67 1.36 -4.19
N PHE A 35 10.73 0.77 -3.45
CA PHE A 35 10.89 0.49 -2.01
C PHE A 35 10.90 -1.00 -1.66
N CYS A 36 10.50 -1.86 -2.58
CA CYS A 36 10.51 -3.32 -2.45
C CYS A 36 11.02 -3.96 -3.76
N PRO A 37 12.25 -3.64 -4.21
CA PRO A 37 12.75 -4.17 -5.47
C PRO A 37 12.82 -5.70 -5.44
N ILE A 38 12.46 -6.33 -6.55
CA ILE A 38 12.58 -7.77 -6.73
C ILE A 38 13.98 -8.05 -7.24
N THR A 39 14.80 -8.72 -6.43
CA THR A 39 16.10 -9.20 -6.90
C THR A 39 15.99 -10.67 -7.33
N PRO A 40 16.68 -11.06 -8.43
CA PRO A 40 16.73 -12.44 -8.89
C PRO A 40 17.21 -13.41 -7.81
N GLU A 41 18.12 -12.98 -6.94
CA GLU A 41 18.69 -13.82 -5.88
C GLU A 41 17.72 -14.02 -4.70
N ALA A 42 16.81 -13.08 -4.44
CA ALA A 42 15.98 -13.09 -3.23
C ALA A 42 14.71 -13.94 -3.33
N THR A 43 14.32 -14.35 -4.54
CA THR A 43 12.95 -14.83 -4.77
C THR A 43 12.85 -16.30 -5.14
N GLY A 44 13.83 -16.86 -5.84
CA GLY A 44 13.77 -18.27 -6.27
C GLY A 44 12.55 -18.62 -7.13
N PHE A 45 11.81 -17.62 -7.62
CA PHE A 45 10.61 -17.80 -8.44
C PHE A 45 10.98 -17.84 -9.92
N SER A 46 10.34 -18.72 -10.68
CA SER A 46 10.52 -18.87 -12.12
C SER A 46 9.86 -17.74 -12.93
N SER A 47 8.93 -17.00 -12.33
CA SER A 47 8.17 -15.93 -12.95
C SER A 47 8.23 -14.65 -12.11
N ILE A 48 8.41 -13.51 -12.79
CA ILE A 48 8.35 -12.19 -12.16
C ILE A 48 6.98 -11.91 -11.52
N VAL A 49 5.90 -12.50 -12.06
CA VAL A 49 4.55 -12.33 -11.52
C VAL A 49 4.41 -13.02 -10.17
N ASP A 50 5.00 -14.22 -10.03
CA ASP A 50 4.98 -14.97 -8.77
C ASP A 50 5.83 -14.27 -7.71
N ALA A 51 6.98 -13.72 -8.12
CA ALA A 51 7.79 -12.87 -7.26
C ALA A 51 7.04 -11.62 -6.77
N ARG A 52 6.34 -10.91 -7.65
CA ARG A 52 5.50 -9.77 -7.29
C ARG A 52 4.37 -10.16 -6.35
N MET A 53 3.70 -11.27 -6.62
CA MET A 53 2.63 -11.76 -5.76
C MET A 53 3.14 -12.15 -4.37
N SER A 54 4.31 -12.79 -4.28
CA SER A 54 4.90 -13.21 -3.01
C SER A 54 5.43 -12.03 -2.19
N LEU A 55 6.13 -11.09 -2.83
CA LEU A 55 6.77 -9.98 -2.12
C LEU A 55 5.84 -8.79 -1.92
N TRP A 56 5.12 -8.39 -2.96
CA TRP A 56 4.29 -7.18 -2.93
C TRP A 56 2.87 -7.48 -2.49
N HIS A 57 2.41 -8.73 -2.68
CA HIS A 57 0.98 -9.10 -2.65
C HIS A 57 0.17 -8.34 -3.72
N SER A 58 0.80 -8.00 -4.85
CA SER A 58 0.16 -7.39 -6.00
C SER A 58 0.87 -7.83 -7.28
N ARG A 59 0.13 -8.04 -8.37
CA ARG A 59 0.69 -8.40 -9.69
C ARG A 59 1.34 -7.24 -10.42
N HIS A 60 0.91 -6.02 -10.11
CA HIS A 60 1.33 -4.80 -10.77
C HIS A 60 1.83 -3.80 -9.73
N ASP A 61 2.77 -2.97 -10.15
CA ASP A 61 3.15 -1.79 -9.39
C ASP A 61 1.99 -0.77 -9.37
N PHE A 62 2.09 0.23 -8.51
CA PHE A 62 1.06 1.23 -8.28
C PHE A 62 1.70 2.58 -7.93
N GLY A 63 0.97 3.63 -8.26
CA GLY A 63 1.17 4.98 -7.72
C GLY A 63 -0.01 5.40 -6.86
N ILE A 64 -0.01 6.67 -6.46
CA ILE A 64 -1.18 7.29 -5.83
C ILE A 64 -1.81 8.23 -6.85
N GLU A 65 -3.07 7.94 -7.23
CA GLU A 65 -3.78 8.65 -8.30
C GLU A 65 -3.86 10.16 -8.00
N GLU A 66 -4.31 10.50 -6.80
CA GLU A 66 -4.35 11.87 -6.29
C GLU A 66 -3.80 11.91 -4.87
N PHE A 67 -2.58 12.42 -4.72
CA PHE A 67 -1.94 12.54 -3.41
C PHE A 67 -1.92 13.98 -2.89
N LYS A 68 -2.08 14.11 -1.57
CA LYS A 68 -1.91 15.35 -0.83
C LYS A 68 -0.59 15.32 -0.09
N CYS A 69 0.20 16.37 -0.25
CA CYS A 69 1.40 16.60 0.56
C CYS A 69 1.08 17.63 1.66
N ASN A 70 1.25 17.25 2.92
CA ASN A 70 1.02 18.14 4.06
C ASN A 70 2.36 18.63 4.62
N LYS A 71 2.66 19.92 4.37
CA LYS A 71 3.86 20.63 4.87
C LYS A 71 5.17 19.88 4.61
N GLY A 72 5.27 19.13 3.50
CA GLY A 72 6.48 18.37 3.14
C GLY A 72 6.82 17.20 4.07
N LYS A 73 5.95 16.82 5.02
CA LYS A 73 6.23 15.76 6.02
C LYS A 73 5.38 14.52 5.88
N LYS A 74 4.26 14.62 5.16
CA LYS A 74 3.28 13.53 5.04
C LYS A 74 2.71 13.53 3.63
N ILE A 75 2.66 12.35 3.02
CA ILE A 75 2.01 12.11 1.73
C ILE A 75 0.85 11.16 1.96
N SER A 76 -0.31 11.46 1.41
CA SER A 76 -1.46 10.54 1.49
C SER A 76 -2.39 10.66 0.30
N GLY A 77 -3.00 9.56 -0.10
CA GLY A 77 -4.01 9.56 -1.15
C GLY A 77 -4.57 8.18 -1.44
N TRP A 78 -5.37 8.13 -2.50
CA TRP A 78 -6.12 6.97 -2.96
C TRP A 78 -5.45 6.30 -4.15
N PHE A 79 -5.57 4.98 -4.22
CA PHE A 79 -5.18 4.20 -5.38
C PHE A 79 -5.94 2.88 -5.42
N ARG A 80 -5.85 2.18 -6.56
CA ARG A 80 -6.56 0.93 -6.81
C ARG A 80 -5.60 -0.19 -7.13
N THR A 81 -5.90 -1.36 -6.61
CA THR A 81 -5.25 -2.63 -6.98
C THR A 81 -6.30 -3.64 -7.39
N LYS A 82 -5.87 -4.72 -8.06
CA LYS A 82 -6.76 -5.82 -8.41
C LYS A 82 -6.78 -6.84 -7.26
N TRP A 83 -7.98 -7.21 -6.82
CA TRP A 83 -8.29 -8.21 -5.78
C TRP A 83 -7.77 -7.92 -4.37
N VAL A 84 -6.48 -7.66 -4.20
CA VAL A 84 -5.81 -7.61 -2.89
C VAL A 84 -4.99 -6.32 -2.70
N PRO A 85 -4.85 -5.83 -1.46
CA PRO A 85 -3.97 -4.72 -1.13
C PRO A 85 -2.48 -5.13 -1.21
N PRO A 86 -1.57 -4.20 -1.55
CA PRO A 86 -0.14 -4.49 -1.66
C PRO A 86 0.56 -4.47 -0.28
N VAL A 87 0.12 -5.35 0.64
CA VAL A 87 0.55 -5.33 2.05
C VAL A 87 2.06 -5.52 2.22
N GLY A 88 2.67 -6.29 1.32
CA GLY A 88 4.11 -6.52 1.35
C GLY A 88 4.92 -5.24 1.12
N VAL A 89 4.41 -4.33 0.27
CA VAL A 89 5.01 -3.01 0.04
C VAL A 89 4.87 -2.11 1.27
N TYR A 90 3.77 -2.20 2.02
CA TYR A 90 3.63 -1.45 3.28
C TYR A 90 4.64 -1.89 4.34
N SER A 91 4.92 -3.19 4.41
CA SER A 91 5.98 -3.76 5.24
C SER A 91 7.36 -3.26 4.82
N ALA A 92 7.66 -3.27 3.52
CA ALA A 92 8.91 -2.75 2.98
C ALA A 92 9.12 -1.25 3.26
N LEU A 93 8.07 -0.43 3.09
CA LEU A 93 8.09 0.99 3.47
C LEU A 93 8.36 1.17 4.97
N THR A 94 7.76 0.34 5.81
CA THR A 94 8.01 0.38 7.26
C THR A 94 9.47 0.05 7.59
N LYS A 95 10.04 -0.97 6.94
CA LYS A 95 11.47 -1.34 7.06
C LYS A 95 12.39 -0.23 6.56
N ALA A 96 11.98 0.52 5.54
CA ALA A 96 12.70 1.67 5.02
C ALA A 96 12.57 2.94 5.90
N GLY A 97 11.94 2.86 7.07
CA GLY A 97 11.84 3.96 8.04
C GLY A 97 10.56 4.79 7.94
N PHE A 98 9.65 4.47 7.02
CA PHE A 98 8.38 5.19 6.92
C PHE A 98 7.42 4.79 8.03
N ARG A 99 6.72 5.79 8.57
CA ARG A 99 5.49 5.57 9.35
C ARG A 99 4.32 5.46 8.39
N VAL A 100 3.84 4.24 8.20
CA VAL A 100 2.77 3.87 7.27
C VAL A 100 1.45 3.69 8.01
N LYS A 101 0.38 4.25 7.43
CA LYS A 101 -1.01 3.96 7.76
C LYS A 101 -1.76 3.72 6.46
N ALA A 102 -2.21 2.50 6.23
CA ALA A 102 -2.98 2.13 5.07
C ALA A 102 -4.31 1.50 5.50
N CYS A 103 -5.35 1.65 4.69
CA CYS A 103 -6.58 0.88 4.82
C CYS A 103 -7.13 0.57 3.43
N TRP A 104 -7.85 -0.54 3.33
CA TRP A 104 -8.39 -1.02 2.06
C TRP A 104 -9.80 -1.55 2.22
N GLN A 105 -10.54 -1.54 1.12
CA GLN A 105 -11.78 -2.28 0.97
C GLN A 105 -11.87 -2.90 -0.42
N GLU A 106 -12.36 -4.12 -0.47
CA GLU A 106 -12.80 -4.80 -1.68
C GLU A 106 -14.30 -5.09 -1.50
N LEU A 107 -15.14 -4.54 -2.38
CA LEU A 107 -16.60 -4.58 -2.23
C LEU A 107 -17.22 -5.90 -2.75
N GLY A 108 -16.52 -6.64 -3.61
CA GLY A 108 -16.99 -7.92 -4.16
C GLY A 108 -16.98 -9.04 -3.14
N GLU A 109 -15.88 -9.23 -2.42
CA GLU A 109 -15.69 -10.27 -1.40
C GLU A 109 -15.83 -9.74 0.04
N HIS A 110 -16.22 -8.46 0.21
CA HIS A 110 -16.31 -7.78 1.51
C HIS A 110 -15.02 -7.84 2.35
N PHE A 111 -13.87 -7.68 1.69
CA PHE A 111 -12.55 -7.72 2.33
C PHE A 111 -12.12 -6.33 2.78
N ILE A 112 -12.06 -6.08 4.09
CA ILE A 112 -11.73 -4.78 4.67
C ILE A 112 -10.59 -4.94 5.67
N GLY A 113 -9.63 -4.03 5.66
CA GLY A 113 -8.50 -4.10 6.59
C GLY A 113 -7.72 -2.81 6.68
N GLU A 114 -6.74 -2.83 7.59
CA GLU A 114 -5.76 -1.78 7.74
C GLU A 114 -4.37 -2.34 8.05
N TYR A 115 -3.38 -1.54 7.71
CA TYR A 115 -1.99 -1.75 8.07
C TYR A 115 -1.47 -0.51 8.78
N ARG A 116 -0.79 -0.71 9.91
CA ARG A 116 -0.05 0.35 10.57
C ARG A 116 1.35 -0.15 10.94
N SER A 117 2.35 0.71 10.79
CA SER A 117 3.73 0.36 11.15
C SER A 117 3.91 -0.03 12.61
N ASP A 118 3.03 0.44 13.52
CA ASP A 118 3.10 0.16 14.96
C ASP A 118 2.36 -1.12 15.38
N SER A 119 1.25 -1.46 14.71
CA SER A 119 0.39 -2.58 15.10
C SER A 119 0.31 -3.72 14.08
N GLY A 120 0.93 -3.58 12.92
CA GLY A 120 0.85 -4.55 11.83
C GLY A 120 -0.50 -4.51 11.11
N ILE A 121 -0.96 -5.68 10.68
CA ILE A 121 -2.19 -5.87 9.88
C ILE A 121 -3.37 -6.15 10.82
N ALA A 122 -4.52 -5.54 10.53
CA ALA A 122 -5.81 -5.90 11.13
C ALA A 122 -6.86 -6.04 10.03
N GLU A 123 -7.58 -7.17 10.03
CA GLU A 123 -8.62 -7.50 9.05
C GLU A 123 -10.01 -7.55 9.72
N TYR A 124 -11.02 -7.11 8.98
CA TYR A 124 -12.38 -6.93 9.48
C TYR A 124 -13.36 -7.64 8.56
N ASN A 125 -13.79 -8.84 8.96
CA ASN A 125 -14.77 -9.64 8.21
C ASN A 125 -16.23 -9.37 8.62
N ASP A 126 -16.45 -8.64 9.71
CA ASP A 126 -17.76 -8.26 10.21
C ASP A 126 -17.96 -6.76 10.00
N THR A 127 -18.98 -6.40 9.19
CA THR A 127 -19.28 -5.02 8.83
C THR A 127 -19.62 -4.15 10.03
N ASN A 128 -20.10 -4.73 11.13
CA ASN A 128 -20.38 -4.01 12.37
C ASN A 128 -19.14 -3.69 13.20
N LYS A 129 -18.01 -4.36 12.92
CA LYS A 129 -16.74 -4.19 13.63
C LYS A 129 -15.75 -3.32 12.87
N ILE A 130 -16.13 -2.78 11.70
CA ILE A 130 -15.28 -1.87 10.93
C ILE A 130 -15.07 -0.58 11.75
N PRO A 131 -13.82 -0.21 12.06
CA PRO A 131 -13.54 1.04 12.74
C PRO A 131 -14.10 2.26 12.00
N LYS A 132 -14.65 3.21 12.76
CA LYS A 132 -15.25 4.44 12.20
C LYS A 132 -14.28 5.26 11.34
N HIS A 133 -12.98 5.17 11.57
CA HIS A 133 -11.98 5.88 10.77
C HIS A 133 -11.76 5.24 9.39
N ILE A 134 -12.04 3.94 9.22
CA ILE A 134 -11.96 3.25 7.93
C ILE A 134 -13.25 3.55 7.15
N SER A 135 -14.42 3.35 7.77
CA SER A 135 -15.71 3.57 7.11
C SER A 135 -15.91 5.02 6.65
N LYS A 136 -15.37 6.00 7.36
CA LYS A 136 -15.40 7.42 6.92
C LYS A 136 -14.53 7.71 5.70
N ARG A 137 -13.50 6.91 5.42
CA ARG A 137 -12.61 7.12 4.28
C ARG A 137 -13.21 6.60 2.99
N PHE A 138 -13.99 5.53 3.08
CA PHE A 138 -14.55 4.81 1.95
C PHE A 138 -16.04 5.12 1.68
N ARG A 139 -16.57 6.16 2.33
CA ARG A 139 -17.94 6.63 2.20
C ARG A 139 -18.12 7.59 1.02
#